data_AF-A0A2H0CQX8-F1
#
_entry.id   AF-A0A2H0CQX8-F1
#
_cell.length_a   1.000
_cell.length_b   1.000
_cell.length_c   1.000
_cell.angle_alpha   90.00
_cell.angle_beta   90.00
_cell.angle_gamma   90.00
#
_symmetry.space_group_name_H-M   'P 1'
#
loop_
_entity.id
_entity.type
_entity.pdbx_description
1 polymer ?
#
loop_
_entity_poly.entity_id
_entity_poly.type
_entity_poly.pdbx_seq_one_letter_code
_entity_poly.pdbx_strand_id
1 'polypeptide(L)'
;MPQKVLKHKIGLETHGLKNLKKIHWNLSTPQLYEHIIKNEEGHIAHLGPVCVSTGEHTGRAPKDKFIVREPSSQENIWWGKVNRPFSVEQFEALYSRVLAYLQGKEVYVQDCCAGSDPKHQTHIRVITEQAWHSMFARNMFIQIRDMVKLETHEPAFTIIHVPDFKAV
;
A
#
# COMPACT_ATOMS: atom_id res chain seq x y z
N MET A 1 -25.27 3.56 12.38
CA MET A 1 -24.64 4.63 13.19
C MET A 1 -23.72 5.42 12.28
N PRO A 2 -23.68 6.76 12.34
CA PRO A 2 -22.77 7.53 11.50
C PRO A 2 -21.33 7.16 11.87
N GLN A 3 -20.59 6.64 10.88
CA GLN A 3 -19.19 6.27 11.03
C GLN A 3 -18.41 7.56 11.27
N LYS A 4 -17.94 7.76 12.52
CA LYS A 4 -17.11 8.90 12.89
C LYS A 4 -15.90 8.89 11.93
N VAL A 5 -15.79 9.90 11.07
CA VAL A 5 -14.71 9.97 10.08
C VAL A 5 -13.41 10.13 10.86
N LEU A 6 -12.61 9.07 10.91
CA LEU A 6 -11.27 9.07 11.49
C LEU A 6 -10.46 10.19 10.83
N LYS A 7 -9.97 11.14 11.62
CA LYS A 7 -9.06 12.19 11.16
C LYS A 7 -7.64 11.73 11.44
N HIS A 8 -6.97 11.21 10.43
CA HIS A 8 -5.58 10.78 10.54
C HIS A 8 -4.65 11.98 10.74
N LYS A 9 -3.73 11.88 11.72
CA LYS A 9 -2.76 12.94 12.03
C LYS A 9 -1.80 13.23 10.86
N ILE A 10 -1.39 12.18 10.15
CA ILE A 10 -0.50 12.26 8.98
C ILE A 10 -1.32 11.89 7.76
N GLY A 11 -1.61 12.86 6.90
CA GLY A 11 -2.32 12.63 5.64
C GLY A 11 -1.41 12.07 4.54
N LEU A 12 -1.93 11.98 3.32
CA LEU A 12 -1.20 11.42 2.18
C LEU A 12 -0.35 12.48 1.45
N GLU A 13 -0.61 13.76 1.72
CA GLU A 13 0.15 14.90 1.20
C GLU A 13 1.62 14.87 1.59
N THR A 14 1.97 14.24 2.71
CA THR A 14 3.36 14.03 3.15
C THR A 14 4.13 13.10 2.21
N HIS A 15 3.42 12.27 1.44
CA HIS A 15 3.99 11.43 0.38
C HIS A 15 3.94 12.12 -1.00
N GLY A 16 3.54 13.39 -1.08
CA GLY A 16 3.40 14.10 -2.35
C GLY A 16 2.11 13.81 -3.12
N LEU A 17 1.21 12.97 -2.58
CA LEU A 17 -0.08 12.68 -3.19
C LEU A 17 -1.03 13.86 -3.04
N LYS A 18 -1.55 14.36 -4.16
CA LYS A 18 -2.43 15.52 -4.25
C LYS A 18 -3.63 15.22 -5.14
N ASN A 19 -4.72 15.97 -4.98
CA ASN A 19 -5.94 15.89 -5.80
C ASN A 19 -6.47 14.46 -6.02
N LEU A 20 -6.41 13.61 -4.99
CA LEU A 20 -7.07 12.31 -5.02
C LEU A 20 -8.59 12.53 -5.02
N LYS A 21 -9.33 11.75 -5.82
CA LYS A 21 -10.79 11.85 -5.88
C LYS A 21 -11.44 11.40 -4.57
N LYS A 22 -10.92 10.32 -3.98
CA LYS A 22 -11.40 9.79 -2.70
C LYS A 22 -10.31 8.97 -2.01
N ILE A 23 -10.28 9.04 -0.68
CA ILE A 23 -9.39 8.23 0.15
C ILE A 23 -10.25 7.36 1.05
N HIS A 24 -10.12 6.04 0.91
CA HIS A 24 -10.83 5.05 1.71
C HIS A 24 -9.90 4.55 2.81
N TRP A 25 -10.04 5.13 4.00
CA TRP A 25 -9.18 4.81 5.15
C TRP A 25 -9.66 3.58 5.91
N ASN A 26 -8.76 2.62 6.09
CA ASN A 26 -8.87 1.49 7.02
C ASN A 26 -10.21 0.74 6.93
N LEU A 27 -10.72 0.54 5.71
CA LEU A 27 -11.97 -0.17 5.49
C LEU A 27 -11.95 -1.54 6.20
N SER A 28 -13.08 -1.87 6.81
CA SER A 28 -13.28 -3.17 7.42
C SER A 28 -13.37 -4.27 6.36
N THR A 29 -13.17 -5.53 6.76
CA THR A 29 -13.29 -6.67 5.84
C THR A 29 -14.63 -6.69 5.09
N PRO A 30 -15.81 -6.49 5.72
CA PRO A 30 -17.08 -6.40 4.99
C PRO A 30 -17.13 -5.26 3.96
N GLN A 31 -16.63 -4.08 4.31
CA GLN A 31 -16.58 -2.95 3.37
C GLN A 31 -15.65 -3.24 2.18
N LEU A 32 -14.52 -3.91 2.43
CA LEU A 32 -13.61 -4.33 1.37
C LEU A 32 -14.27 -5.37 0.46
N TYR A 33 -15.02 -6.33 1.00
CA TYR A 33 -15.83 -7.26 0.18
C TYR A 33 -16.79 -6.51 -0.74
N GLU A 34 -17.56 -5.56 -0.20
CA GLU A 34 -18.50 -4.75 -1.00
C GLU A 34 -17.80 -4.00 -2.12
N HIS A 35 -16.64 -3.38 -1.84
CA HIS A 35 -15.87 -2.64 -2.83
C HIS A 35 -15.27 -3.55 -3.90
N ILE A 36 -14.71 -4.70 -3.52
CA ILE A 36 -14.13 -5.67 -4.45
C ILE A 36 -15.18 -6.12 -5.48
N ILE A 37 -16.38 -6.46 -5.02
CA ILE A 37 -17.46 -6.90 -5.92
C ILE A 37 -18.01 -5.74 -6.75
N LYS A 38 -18.20 -4.57 -6.14
CA LYS A 38 -18.68 -3.37 -6.84
C LYS A 38 -17.72 -2.90 -7.95
N ASN A 39 -16.41 -3.03 -7.73
CA ASN A 39 -15.38 -2.61 -8.67
C ASN A 39 -14.98 -3.71 -9.66
N GLU A 40 -15.65 -4.87 -9.62
CA GLU A 40 -15.34 -6.03 -10.48
C GLU A 40 -13.88 -6.51 -10.35
N GLU A 41 -13.30 -6.37 -9.16
CA GLU A 41 -11.93 -6.77 -8.84
C GLU A 41 -11.80 -8.28 -8.54
N GLY A 42 -12.92 -8.96 -8.29
CA GLY A 42 -12.99 -10.37 -7.95
C GLY A 42 -14.42 -10.87 -7.81
N HIS A 43 -14.58 -12.12 -7.37
CA HIS A 43 -15.89 -12.74 -7.10
C HIS A 43 -15.87 -13.53 -5.80
N ILE A 44 -17.05 -13.76 -5.21
CA ILE A 44 -17.19 -14.59 -4.01
C ILE A 44 -17.40 -16.05 -4.45
N ALA A 45 -16.53 -16.94 -4.00
CA ALA A 45 -16.67 -18.37 -4.24
C ALA A 45 -17.57 -19.04 -3.18
N HIS A 46 -17.88 -20.32 -3.41
CA HIS A 46 -18.57 -21.15 -2.41
C HIS A 46 -17.80 -21.11 -1.07
N LEU A 47 -18.54 -21.04 0.04
CA LEU A 47 -18.05 -20.83 1.42
C LEU A 47 -17.56 -19.41 1.76
N GLY A 48 -17.73 -18.46 0.83
CA GLY A 48 -17.51 -17.04 1.10
C GLY A 48 -16.13 -16.43 0.86
N PRO A 49 -15.04 -17.14 0.47
CA PRO A 49 -13.79 -16.44 0.16
C PRO A 49 -13.93 -15.63 -1.12
N VAL A 50 -13.24 -14.48 -1.17
CA VAL A 50 -13.03 -13.72 -2.40
C VAL A 50 -11.93 -14.37 -3.22
N CYS A 51 -12.24 -14.62 -4.49
CA CYS A 51 -11.30 -15.07 -5.50
C CYS A 51 -10.99 -13.92 -6.48
N VAL A 52 -9.70 -13.71 -6.75
CA VAL A 52 -9.18 -12.67 -7.66
C VAL A 52 -8.25 -13.30 -8.69
N SER A 53 -8.00 -12.59 -9.79
CA SER A 53 -6.98 -12.95 -10.78
C SER A 53 -5.91 -11.87 -10.84
N THR A 54 -4.64 -12.26 -10.82
CA THR A 54 -3.49 -11.33 -10.90
C THR A 54 -3.00 -11.12 -12.34
N GLY A 55 -3.71 -11.68 -13.33
CA GLY A 55 -3.36 -11.58 -14.74
C GLY A 55 -2.07 -12.29 -15.09
N GLU A 56 -1.19 -11.62 -15.83
CA GLU A 56 0.08 -12.18 -16.33
C GLU A 56 1.06 -12.53 -15.19
N HIS A 57 1.05 -11.76 -14.11
CA HIS A 57 1.98 -11.93 -12.99
C HIS A 57 1.39 -12.82 -11.91
N THR A 58 1.58 -14.13 -12.02
CA THR A 58 1.12 -15.16 -11.05
C THR A 58 2.13 -15.47 -9.96
N GLY A 59 3.26 -14.76 -9.95
CA GLY A 59 4.33 -14.93 -8.99
C GLY A 59 5.20 -13.68 -8.88
N ARG A 60 6.27 -13.78 -8.11
CA ARG A 60 7.22 -12.67 -7.97
C ARG A 60 7.93 -12.41 -9.29
N ALA A 61 8.32 -11.15 -9.50
CA ALA A 61 9.25 -10.73 -10.54
C ALA A 61 10.62 -10.34 -9.93
N PRO A 62 11.48 -11.32 -9.53
CA PRO A 62 12.79 -11.00 -8.92
C PRO A 62 13.67 -10.08 -9.77
N LYS A 63 13.55 -10.18 -11.10
CA LYS A 63 14.28 -9.35 -12.07
C LYS A 63 13.69 -7.95 -12.24
N ASP A 64 12.68 -7.56 -11.46
CA ASP A 64 12.13 -6.20 -11.42
C ASP A 64 12.19 -5.60 -10.00
N LYS A 65 12.94 -6.24 -9.08
CA LYS A 65 13.26 -5.68 -7.77
C LYS A 65 14.53 -4.83 -7.85
N PHE A 66 14.48 -3.64 -7.26
CA PHE A 66 15.63 -2.75 -7.12
C PHE A 66 15.66 -2.12 -5.72
N ILE A 67 16.82 -1.58 -5.33
CA ILE A 67 16.99 -0.77 -4.11
C ILE A 67 17.68 0.53 -4.54
N VAL A 68 17.14 1.67 -4.11
CA VAL A 68 17.72 2.98 -4.41
C VAL A 68 19.12 3.05 -3.78
N ARG A 69 20.13 3.40 -4.57
CA ARG A 69 21.48 3.58 -4.10
C ARG A 69 21.66 5.00 -3.58
N GLU A 70 21.21 5.23 -2.35
CA GLU A 70 21.32 6.52 -1.66
C GLU A 70 22.49 6.53 -0.66
N PRO A 71 23.08 7.71 -0.36
CA PRO A 71 24.22 7.81 0.55
C PRO A 71 23.96 7.28 1.97
N SER A 72 22.72 7.39 2.46
CA SER A 72 22.34 7.03 3.84
C SER A 72 22.42 5.52 4.12
N SER A 73 22.27 4.69 3.09
CA SER A 73 22.14 3.23 3.25
C SER A 73 23.12 2.44 2.40
N GLN A 74 23.75 3.03 1.37
CA GLN A 74 24.48 2.26 0.36
C GLN A 74 25.58 1.35 0.89
N GLU A 75 26.27 1.71 1.97
CA GLU A 75 27.34 0.89 2.56
C GLU A 75 26.79 -0.31 3.35
N ASN A 76 25.52 -0.29 3.73
CA ASN A 76 24.85 -1.33 4.50
C ASN A 76 24.11 -2.35 3.61
N ILE A 77 24.05 -2.12 2.29
CA ILE A 77 23.31 -2.99 1.37
C ILE A 77 24.26 -4.02 0.75
N TRP A 78 23.87 -5.29 0.82
CA TRP A 78 24.55 -6.37 0.13
C TRP A 78 24.21 -6.37 -1.37
N TRP A 79 24.93 -5.56 -2.15
CA TRP A 79 24.72 -5.37 -3.58
C TRP A 79 25.04 -6.62 -4.41
N GLY A 80 24.26 -6.87 -5.47
CA GLY A 80 24.51 -7.98 -6.38
C GLY A 80 23.36 -8.25 -7.34
N LYS A 81 23.29 -9.48 -7.86
CA LYS A 81 22.22 -9.91 -8.79
C LYS A 81 20.82 -9.82 -8.18
N VAL A 82 20.72 -9.96 -6.84
CA VAL A 82 19.45 -9.91 -6.10
C VAL A 82 19.08 -8.48 -5.69
N ASN A 83 20.02 -7.74 -5.10
CA ASN A 83 19.83 -6.34 -4.70
C ASN A 83 20.51 -5.46 -5.74
N ARG A 84 19.75 -5.10 -6.77
CA ARG A 84 20.25 -4.29 -7.88
C ARG A 84 20.08 -2.81 -7.56
N PRO A 85 21.11 -1.98 -7.83
CA PRO A 85 21.02 -0.56 -7.56
C PRO A 85 20.03 0.11 -8.53
N PHE A 86 19.30 1.08 -8.02
CA PHE A 86 18.54 2.07 -8.79
C PHE A 86 19.06 3.45 -8.44
N SER A 87 19.26 4.33 -9.42
CA SER A 87 19.73 5.69 -9.10
C SER A 87 18.62 6.49 -8.40
N VAL A 88 19.02 7.46 -7.57
CA VAL A 88 18.07 8.38 -6.91
C VAL A 88 17.27 9.13 -7.97
N GLU A 89 17.92 9.59 -9.03
CA GLU A 89 17.29 10.37 -10.10
C GLU A 89 16.24 9.56 -10.86
N GLN A 90 16.53 8.29 -11.17
CA GLN A 90 15.54 7.40 -11.81
C GLN A 90 14.38 7.07 -10.88
N PHE A 91 14.66 6.89 -9.57
CA PHE A 91 13.61 6.69 -8.58
C PHE A 91 12.67 7.90 -8.52
N GLU A 92 13.22 9.11 -8.36
CA GLU A 92 12.44 10.34 -8.29
C GLU A 92 11.61 10.59 -9.56
N ALA A 93 12.17 10.28 -10.73
CA ALA A 93 11.44 10.36 -12.00
C ALA A 93 10.26 9.35 -12.06
N LEU A 94 10.49 8.10 -11.65
CA LEU A 94 9.44 7.07 -11.57
C LEU A 94 8.38 7.46 -10.53
N TYR A 95 8.80 7.90 -9.36
CA TYR A 95 7.95 8.31 -8.25
C TYR A 95 7.05 9.47 -8.66
N SER A 96 7.60 10.50 -9.30
CA SER A 96 6.84 11.63 -9.82
C SER A 96 5.75 11.19 -10.81
N ARG A 97 6.03 10.19 -11.67
CA ARG A 97 5.04 9.63 -12.59
C ARG A 97 3.95 8.85 -11.86
N VAL A 98 4.28 8.13 -10.79
CA VAL A 98 3.29 7.46 -9.93
C VAL A 98 2.38 8.48 -9.24
N LEU A 99 2.95 9.58 -8.72
CA LEU A 99 2.16 10.66 -8.11
C LEU A 99 1.22 11.33 -9.11
N ALA A 100 1.69 11.54 -10.34
CA ALA A 100 0.89 12.09 -11.44
C ALA A 100 -0.23 11.11 -11.85
N TYR A 101 0.08 9.82 -11.93
CA TYR A 101 -0.88 8.76 -12.26
C TYR A 101 -2.04 8.67 -11.25
N LEU A 102 -1.76 8.92 -9.97
CA LEU A 102 -2.76 8.88 -8.90
C LEU A 102 -3.67 10.11 -8.84
N GLN A 103 -3.38 11.18 -9.59
CA GLN A 103 -4.24 12.37 -9.65
C GLN A 103 -5.66 11.98 -10.10
N GLY A 104 -6.69 12.44 -9.38
CA GLY A 104 -8.09 12.16 -9.70
C GLY A 104 -8.54 10.71 -9.47
N LYS A 105 -7.68 9.83 -8.95
CA LYS A 105 -8.04 8.45 -8.61
C LYS A 105 -8.58 8.33 -7.18
N GLU A 106 -9.33 7.27 -6.95
CA GLU A 106 -9.65 6.81 -5.60
C GLU A 106 -8.55 5.88 -5.11
N VAL A 107 -8.22 5.95 -3.83
CA VAL A 107 -7.21 5.07 -3.22
C VAL A 107 -7.72 4.47 -1.92
N TYR A 108 -7.19 3.31 -1.59
CA TYR A 108 -7.41 2.60 -0.34
C TYR A 108 -6.17 2.72 0.52
N VAL A 109 -6.36 3.06 1.80
CA VAL A 109 -5.27 3.16 2.77
C VAL A 109 -5.49 2.13 3.87
N GLN A 110 -4.47 1.32 4.14
CA GLN A 110 -4.46 0.37 5.25
C GLN A 110 -3.26 0.68 6.16
N ASP A 111 -3.57 1.24 7.33
CA ASP A 111 -2.61 1.40 8.42
C ASP A 111 -2.57 0.10 9.22
N CYS A 112 -1.37 -0.43 9.37
CA CYS A 112 -1.12 -1.75 9.95
C CYS A 112 0.29 -1.80 10.53
N CYS A 113 0.64 -2.95 11.11
CA CYS A 113 1.96 -3.16 11.68
C CYS A 113 2.61 -4.46 11.23
N ALA A 114 3.94 -4.48 11.17
CA ALA A 114 4.75 -5.68 11.04
C ALA A 114 5.57 -5.92 12.31
N GLY A 115 5.69 -7.20 12.70
CA GLY A 115 6.30 -7.60 13.98
C GLY A 115 5.29 -7.57 15.13
N SER A 116 5.17 -8.70 15.84
CA SER A 116 4.18 -8.88 16.92
C SER A 116 4.63 -8.33 18.26
N ASP A 117 5.94 -8.18 18.47
CA ASP A 117 6.47 -7.53 19.68
C ASP A 117 6.27 -6.02 19.59
N PRO A 118 5.47 -5.40 20.48
CA PRO A 118 5.22 -3.95 20.47
C PRO A 118 6.48 -3.09 20.55
N LYS A 119 7.59 -3.59 21.11
CA LYS A 119 8.86 -2.84 21.21
C LYS A 119 9.62 -2.77 19.89
N HIS A 120 9.39 -3.72 18.99
CA HIS A 120 10.08 -3.85 17.71
C HIS A 120 9.12 -3.75 16.53
N GLN A 121 7.90 -3.30 16.79
CA GLN A 121 6.86 -3.22 15.79
C GLN A 121 7.16 -2.07 14.80
N THR A 122 7.06 -2.37 13.51
CA THR A 122 7.16 -1.36 12.46
C THR A 122 5.75 -0.96 12.03
N HIS A 123 5.44 0.32 12.16
CA HIS A 123 4.18 0.90 11.68
C HIS A 123 4.24 1.09 10.17
N ILE A 124 3.33 0.45 9.45
CA ILE A 124 3.29 0.44 7.99
C ILE A 124 2.02 1.14 7.51
N ARG A 125 2.13 1.90 6.43
CA ARG A 125 1.00 2.40 5.67
C ARG A 125 1.03 1.80 4.28
N VAL A 126 -0.06 1.14 3.89
CA VAL A 126 -0.25 0.65 2.51
C VAL A 126 -1.24 1.55 1.79
N ILE A 127 -0.86 2.08 0.64
CA ILE A 127 -1.69 2.91 -0.25
C ILE A 127 -1.82 2.16 -1.56
N THR A 128 -3.03 1.88 -2.01
CA THR A 128 -3.25 1.15 -3.26
C THR A 128 -4.50 1.61 -4.00
N GLU A 129 -4.55 1.43 -5.31
CA GLU A 129 -5.71 1.81 -6.14
C GLU A 129 -6.84 0.76 -6.19
N GLN A 130 -6.63 -0.44 -5.63
CA GLN A 130 -7.60 -1.55 -5.66
C GLN A 130 -7.98 -2.03 -4.25
N ALA A 131 -9.25 -2.33 -4.04
CA ALA A 131 -9.78 -2.78 -2.74
C ALA A 131 -9.22 -4.14 -2.32
N TRP A 132 -9.05 -5.09 -3.25
CA TRP A 132 -8.57 -6.44 -2.90
C TRP A 132 -7.12 -6.45 -2.42
N HIS A 133 -6.28 -5.57 -2.97
CA HIS A 133 -4.90 -5.37 -2.48
C HIS A 133 -4.89 -4.76 -1.07
N SER A 134 -5.83 -3.87 -0.76
CA SER A 134 -6.00 -3.36 0.61
C SER A 134 -6.44 -4.48 1.57
N MET A 135 -7.34 -5.37 1.13
CA MET A 135 -7.72 -6.58 1.90
C MET A 135 -6.55 -7.54 2.10
N PHE A 136 -5.69 -7.72 1.09
CA PHE A 136 -4.47 -8.50 1.22
C PHE A 136 -3.55 -7.92 2.31
N ALA A 137 -3.28 -6.61 2.29
CA ALA A 137 -2.48 -5.96 3.33
C ALA A 137 -3.11 -6.14 4.72
N ARG A 138 -4.43 -5.99 4.84
CA ARG A 138 -5.18 -6.19 6.10
C ARG A 138 -5.07 -7.62 6.65
N ASN A 139 -4.95 -8.62 5.77
CA ASN A 139 -4.82 -10.02 6.16
C ASN A 139 -3.38 -10.40 6.52
N MET A 140 -2.39 -9.84 5.79
CA MET A 140 -0.98 -10.20 5.95
C MET A 140 -0.30 -9.47 7.11
N PHE A 141 -0.66 -8.22 7.35
CA PHE A 141 -0.11 -7.41 8.44
C PHE A 141 -0.99 -7.46 9.70
N ILE A 142 -0.42 -7.05 10.83
CA ILE A 142 -1.13 -6.99 12.10
C ILE A 142 -2.07 -5.77 12.07
N GLN A 143 -3.35 -6.04 12.31
CA GLN A 143 -4.38 -5.00 12.33
C GLN A 143 -4.29 -4.18 13.62
N ILE A 144 -4.27 -2.86 13.48
CA ILE A 144 -4.44 -1.93 14.59
C ILE A 144 -5.94 -1.80 14.86
N ARG A 145 -6.44 -2.49 15.90
CA ARG A 145 -7.88 -2.48 16.24
C ARG A 145 -8.30 -1.30 17.11
N ASP A 146 -7.33 -0.66 17.75
CA ASP A 146 -7.55 0.50 18.60
C ASP A 146 -7.68 1.76 17.72
N MET A 147 -8.87 2.36 17.75
CA MET A 147 -9.18 3.55 16.96
C MET A 147 -8.32 4.75 17.32
N VAL A 148 -7.96 4.91 18.61
CA VAL A 148 -7.10 6.02 19.04
C VAL A 148 -5.70 5.85 18.47
N LYS A 149 -5.19 4.62 18.44
CA LYS A 149 -3.89 4.31 17.81
C LYS A 149 -3.92 4.52 16.29
N LEU A 150 -5.06 4.28 15.63
CA LEU A 150 -5.22 4.59 14.21
C LEU A 150 -5.22 6.10 13.93
N GLU A 151 -5.86 6.91 14.79
CA GLU A 151 -5.86 8.37 14.65
C GLU A 151 -4.44 8.95 14.77
N THR A 152 -3.65 8.41 15.69
CA THR A 152 -2.26 8.83 15.94
C THR A 152 -1.22 8.02 15.17
N HIS A 153 -1.63 7.18 14.22
CA HIS A 153 -0.72 6.31 13.47
C HIS A 153 0.32 7.12 12.69
N GLU A 154 1.58 6.80 12.92
CA GLU A 154 2.73 7.40 12.25
C GLU A 154 3.52 6.30 11.53
N PRO A 155 3.42 6.23 10.19
CA PRO A 155 4.07 5.15 9.45
C PRO A 155 5.57 5.35 9.38
N ALA A 156 6.33 4.37 9.88
CA ALA A 156 7.77 4.28 9.69
C ALA A 156 8.14 3.81 8.29
N PHE A 157 7.22 3.10 7.61
CA PHE A 157 7.39 2.66 6.23
C PHE A 157 6.08 2.79 5.46
N THR A 158 6.15 3.27 4.22
CA THR A 158 4.97 3.43 3.35
C THR A 158 5.15 2.63 2.06
N ILE A 159 4.10 1.90 1.69
CA ILE A 159 4.03 1.10 0.47
C ILE A 159 3.01 1.78 -0.45
N ILE A 160 3.45 2.24 -1.62
CA ILE A 160 2.57 2.73 -2.69
C ILE A 160 2.46 1.64 -3.75
N HIS A 161 1.26 1.10 -3.91
CA HIS A 161 0.98 -0.06 -4.75
C HIS A 161 -0.03 0.30 -5.86
N VAL A 162 0.49 0.52 -7.06
CA VAL A 162 -0.25 0.93 -8.27
C VAL A 162 -0.08 -0.12 -9.39
N PRO A 163 -0.73 -1.29 -9.28
CA PRO A 163 -0.50 -2.41 -10.19
C PRO A 163 -0.90 -2.11 -11.64
N ASP A 164 -1.80 -1.14 -11.87
CA ASP A 164 -2.24 -0.78 -13.23
C ASP A 164 -1.31 0.29 -13.86
N PHE A 165 -0.39 0.87 -13.08
CA PHE A 165 0.65 1.76 -13.60
C PHE A 165 1.77 0.95 -14.25
N LYS A 166 2.08 1.28 -15.52
CA LYS A 166 3.20 0.69 -16.25
C LYS A 166 4.39 1.65 -16.27
N ALA A 167 5.52 1.21 -15.73
CA ALA A 167 6.80 1.86 -15.96
C ALA A 167 7.15 1.81 -17.47
N VAL A 168 7.92 2.79 -17.93
CA VAL A 168 8.38 2.89 -19.34
C VAL A 168 9.83 2.45 -19.39
#